data_AF-E1YH19-F1
#
_entry.id   AF-E1YH19-F1
#
_cell.length_a   1.000
_cell.length_b   1.000
_cell.length_c   1.000
_cell.angle_alpha   90.00
_cell.angle_beta   90.00
_cell.angle_gamma   90.00
#
_symmetry.space_group_name_H-M   'P 1'
#
loop_
_entity.id
_entity.type
_entity.pdbx_description
1 polymer ?
#
loop_
_entity_poly.entity_id
_entity_poly.type
_entity_poly.pdbx_seq_one_letter_code
_entity_poly.pdbx_strand_id
1 'polypeptide(L)'
;MKKLFKVFSLVAVLSCVLAFNAMATPIKGAISFSGTSAQNNSDLLFATAFTGFNNVVVSTTGGTGDYAAALSGQSITFNPFRFSPSLSPNPIIPLWTFVSGGKTYSFDATGLKINYRDSNTMSLAITGIAHITGLNDTPGDLYFSANSDGGTASFSASGHVPPKSVPEPATLMLLGMGLVGVGTFSRKISKK
;
A
#
# COMPACT_ATOMS: atom_id res chain seq x y z
N MET A 1 -43.18 -12.21 -33.75
CA MET A 1 -41.73 -12.44 -33.99
C MET A 1 -40.91 -11.15 -33.94
N LYS A 2 -41.21 -10.10 -34.72
CA LYS A 2 -40.46 -8.82 -34.72
C LYS A 2 -40.37 -8.10 -33.36
N LYS A 3 -41.39 -8.24 -32.50
CA LYS A 3 -41.39 -7.67 -31.13
C LYS A 3 -40.55 -8.48 -30.13
N LEU A 4 -40.39 -9.79 -30.36
CA LEU A 4 -39.59 -10.68 -29.49
C LEU A 4 -38.08 -10.46 -29.71
N PHE A 5 -37.70 -10.20 -30.96
CA PHE A 5 -36.32 -9.88 -31.34
C PHE A 5 -35.82 -8.55 -30.75
N LYS A 6 -36.70 -7.55 -30.62
CA LYS A 6 -36.37 -6.27 -29.97
C LYS A 6 -36.15 -6.39 -28.46
N VAL A 7 -36.86 -7.30 -27.79
CA VAL A 7 -36.72 -7.54 -26.34
C VAL A 7 -35.41 -8.26 -26.04
N PHE A 8 -35.03 -9.26 -26.84
CA PHE A 8 -33.74 -9.93 -26.71
C PHE A 8 -32.54 -9.00 -26.95
N SER A 9 -32.66 -8.09 -27.92
CA SER A 9 -31.62 -7.09 -28.19
C SER A 9 -31.44 -6.06 -27.07
N LEU A 10 -32.48 -5.74 -26.31
CA LEU A 10 -32.39 -4.81 -25.17
C LEU A 10 -31.71 -5.46 -23.96
N VAL A 11 -31.96 -6.75 -23.72
CA VAL A 11 -31.33 -7.53 -22.64
C VAL A 11 -29.84 -7.75 -22.92
N ALA A 12 -29.46 -8.02 -24.18
CA ALA A 12 -28.07 -8.22 -24.57
C ALA A 12 -27.21 -6.93 -24.47
N VAL A 13 -27.81 -5.75 -24.70
CA VAL A 13 -27.13 -4.46 -24.52
C VAL A 13 -26.96 -4.11 -23.04
N LEU A 14 -27.91 -4.51 -22.18
CA LEU A 14 -27.83 -4.28 -20.73
C LEU A 14 -26.75 -5.17 -20.06
N SER A 15 -26.48 -6.37 -20.60
CA SER A 15 -25.43 -7.26 -20.09
C SER A 15 -24.00 -6.86 -20.49
N CYS A 16 -23.82 -6.07 -21.55
CA CYS A 16 -22.50 -5.55 -21.94
C CYS A 16 -22.05 -4.30 -21.14
N VAL A 17 -22.92 -3.71 -20.32
CA VAL A 17 -22.59 -2.53 -19.47
C VAL A 17 -22.12 -2.95 -18.07
N LEU A 18 -22.05 -4.25 -17.77
CA LEU A 18 -21.35 -4.78 -16.60
C LEU A 18 -19.84 -4.75 -16.83
N ALA A 19 -19.31 -3.55 -17.09
CA ALA A 19 -17.88 -3.30 -16.98
C ALA A 19 -17.47 -3.70 -15.56
N PHE A 20 -16.69 -4.77 -15.47
CA PHE A 20 -16.03 -5.17 -14.23
C PHE A 20 -15.30 -3.94 -13.69
N ASN A 21 -15.81 -3.37 -12.59
CA ASN A 21 -14.98 -2.48 -11.80
C ASN A 21 -13.91 -3.41 -11.21
N ALA A 22 -12.72 -3.42 -11.82
CA ALA A 22 -11.55 -4.04 -11.20
C ALA A 22 -11.42 -3.40 -9.82
N MET A 23 -11.80 -4.15 -8.79
CA MET A 23 -11.68 -3.67 -7.42
C MET A 23 -10.20 -3.41 -7.16
N ALA A 24 -9.89 -2.18 -6.74
CA ALA A 24 -8.58 -1.82 -6.24
C ALA A 24 -8.21 -2.77 -5.09
N THR A 25 -7.21 -3.62 -5.26
CA THR A 25 -6.69 -4.46 -4.18
C THR A 25 -5.60 -3.66 -3.46
N PRO A 26 -5.86 -3.18 -2.23
CA PRO A 26 -4.84 -2.52 -1.45
C PRO A 26 -3.74 -3.50 -1.06
N ILE A 27 -2.54 -2.99 -0.84
CA ILE A 27 -1.39 -3.77 -0.36
C ILE A 27 -1.65 -4.21 1.08
N LYS A 28 -1.43 -5.50 1.36
CA LYS A 28 -1.56 -6.12 2.68
C LYS A 28 -0.28 -6.85 3.06
N GLY A 29 0.03 -6.84 4.35
CA GLY A 29 1.19 -7.52 4.93
C GLY A 29 2.30 -6.56 5.30
N ALA A 30 3.39 -7.14 5.78
CA ALA A 30 4.55 -6.42 6.32
C ALA A 30 5.84 -7.02 5.79
N ILE A 31 6.88 -6.19 5.76
CA ILE A 31 8.26 -6.56 5.48
C ILE A 31 9.12 -5.91 6.55
N SER A 32 10.33 -6.39 6.80
CA SER A 32 11.30 -5.74 7.69
C SER A 32 12.67 -5.78 7.07
N PHE A 33 13.51 -4.80 7.40
CA PHE A 33 14.85 -4.69 6.86
C PHE A 33 15.89 -4.78 7.97
N SER A 34 17.13 -5.03 7.57
CA SER A 34 18.32 -4.96 8.41
C SER A 34 19.46 -4.43 7.56
N GLY A 35 20.34 -3.62 8.13
CA GLY A 35 21.49 -3.05 7.42
C GLY A 35 22.28 -2.15 8.34
N THR A 36 23.01 -1.20 7.76
CA THR A 36 23.65 -0.11 8.50
C THR A 36 23.34 1.23 7.84
N SER A 37 23.27 2.29 8.65
CA SER A 37 23.09 3.67 8.19
C SER A 37 24.29 4.51 8.59
N ALA A 38 24.72 5.40 7.69
CA ALA A 38 25.68 6.44 7.98
C ALA A 38 24.95 7.75 8.28
N GLN A 39 25.36 8.45 9.33
CA GLN A 39 24.83 9.73 9.75
C GLN A 39 25.85 10.84 9.48
N ASN A 40 25.37 12.08 9.36
CA ASN A 40 26.25 13.24 9.22
C ASN A 40 26.95 13.68 10.52
N ASN A 41 26.64 13.04 11.64
CA ASN A 41 27.27 13.23 12.94
C ASN A 41 27.21 11.91 13.73
N SER A 42 28.29 11.56 14.42
CA SER A 42 28.37 10.35 15.27
C SER A 42 27.52 10.45 16.53
N ASP A 43 27.32 11.67 17.04
CA ASP A 43 26.38 11.92 18.13
C ASP A 43 24.97 12.14 17.54
N LEU A 44 24.06 11.20 17.84
CA LEU A 44 22.72 11.22 17.29
C LEU A 44 21.86 12.39 17.79
N LEU A 45 22.21 13.06 18.90
CA LEU A 45 21.55 14.31 19.32
C LEU A 45 21.76 15.44 18.31
N PHE A 46 22.94 15.47 17.68
CA PHE A 46 23.33 16.49 16.72
C PHE A 46 23.24 16.03 15.26
N ALA A 47 23.02 14.75 15.01
CA ALA A 47 22.74 14.24 13.68
C ALA A 47 21.44 14.86 13.12
N THR A 48 21.47 15.19 11.83
CA THR A 48 20.33 15.79 11.12
C THR A 48 19.94 15.03 9.86
N ALA A 49 20.80 14.15 9.37
CA ALA A 49 20.59 13.42 8.13
C ALA A 49 21.23 12.02 8.18
N PHE A 50 20.61 11.09 7.45
CA PHE A 50 21.26 9.88 6.98
C PHE A 50 21.92 10.19 5.65
N THR A 51 23.23 9.98 5.58
CA THR A 51 24.06 10.27 4.40
C THR A 51 24.27 9.04 3.53
N GLY A 52 24.01 7.85 4.06
CA GLY A 52 24.15 6.60 3.32
C GLY A 52 23.50 5.43 4.05
N PHE A 53 23.20 4.39 3.28
CA PHE A 53 22.70 3.11 3.77
C PHE A 53 23.51 2.00 3.11
N ASN A 54 24.00 1.05 3.91
CA ASN A 54 24.88 -0.02 3.45
C ASN A 54 24.34 -1.38 3.86
N ASN A 55 24.51 -2.37 2.98
CA ASN A 55 24.12 -3.76 3.19
C ASN A 55 22.67 -3.91 3.71
N VAL A 56 21.74 -3.11 3.18
CA VAL A 56 20.34 -3.19 3.57
C VAL A 56 19.72 -4.38 2.85
N VAL A 57 19.16 -5.29 3.64
CA VAL A 57 18.51 -6.50 3.15
C VAL A 57 17.18 -6.72 3.84
N VAL A 58 16.30 -7.53 3.24
CA VAL A 58 15.13 -8.08 3.92
C VAL A 58 15.58 -8.95 5.10
N SER A 59 14.98 -8.71 6.26
CA SER A 59 15.29 -9.43 7.50
C SER A 59 15.03 -10.94 7.38
N THR A 60 15.55 -11.71 8.34
CA THR A 60 15.55 -13.19 8.33
C THR A 60 14.15 -13.81 8.28
N THR A 61 13.12 -13.08 8.70
CA THR A 61 11.72 -13.52 8.67
C THR A 61 11.08 -13.39 7.28
N GLY A 62 11.69 -12.64 6.35
CA GLY A 62 11.08 -12.33 5.04
C GLY A 62 9.91 -11.36 5.15
N GLY A 63 9.17 -11.20 4.04
CA GLY A 63 7.90 -10.48 4.01
C GLY A 63 6.68 -11.38 4.21
N THR A 64 5.53 -10.76 4.48
CA THR A 64 4.22 -11.41 4.67
C THR A 64 3.17 -10.80 3.74
N GLY A 65 2.07 -11.51 3.47
CA GLY A 65 1.01 -11.02 2.58
C GLY A 65 1.54 -10.76 1.17
N ASP A 66 1.28 -9.57 0.62
CA ASP A 66 1.76 -9.15 -0.70
C ASP A 66 3.29 -8.98 -0.74
N TYR A 67 3.95 -8.91 0.42
CA TYR A 67 5.41 -8.95 0.52
C TYR A 67 5.99 -10.36 0.64
N ALA A 68 5.20 -11.43 0.59
CA ALA A 68 5.70 -12.80 0.77
C ALA A 68 6.77 -13.23 -0.27
N ALA A 69 6.80 -12.58 -1.43
CA ALA A 69 7.85 -12.80 -2.43
C ALA A 69 9.19 -12.12 -2.07
N ALA A 70 9.22 -11.24 -1.06
CA ALA A 70 10.44 -10.65 -0.55
C ALA A 70 11.14 -11.64 0.39
N LEU A 71 12.10 -12.37 -0.17
CA LEU A 71 12.85 -13.39 0.55
C LEU A 71 13.89 -12.75 1.48
N SER A 72 14.20 -13.43 2.58
CA SER A 72 15.30 -13.05 3.49
C SER A 72 16.60 -12.85 2.72
N GLY A 73 17.36 -11.81 3.09
CA GLY A 73 18.65 -11.49 2.48
C GLY A 73 18.57 -10.78 1.12
N GLN A 74 17.37 -10.55 0.58
CA GLN A 74 17.21 -9.77 -0.64
C GLN A 74 17.68 -8.33 -0.43
N SER A 75 18.52 -7.83 -1.33
CA SER A 75 19.09 -6.49 -1.24
C SER A 75 18.04 -5.41 -1.50
N ILE A 76 18.10 -4.34 -0.71
CA ILE A 76 17.18 -3.20 -0.77
C ILE A 76 17.99 -1.93 -0.97
N THR A 77 17.55 -1.09 -1.90
CA THR A 77 18.14 0.23 -2.09
C THR A 77 17.38 1.24 -1.25
N PHE A 78 18.08 1.97 -0.38
CA PHE A 78 17.55 3.10 0.39
C PHE A 78 18.19 4.42 -0.07
N ASN A 79 17.38 5.47 -0.16
CA ASN A 79 17.87 6.81 -0.49
C ASN A 79 18.20 7.61 0.78
N PRO A 80 19.38 8.27 0.84
CA PRO A 80 19.73 9.20 1.91
C PRO A 80 18.70 10.32 2.06
N PHE A 81 18.52 10.81 3.29
CA PHE A 81 17.60 11.91 3.56
C PHE A 81 17.94 12.68 4.83
N ARG A 82 17.48 13.92 4.87
CA ARG A 82 17.52 14.78 6.06
C ARG A 82 16.21 14.62 6.83
N PHE A 83 16.32 14.44 8.15
CA PHE A 83 15.19 14.31 9.06
C PHE A 83 15.04 15.51 10.01
N SER A 84 16.06 16.38 10.10
CA SER A 84 16.03 17.58 10.93
C SER A 84 16.64 18.78 10.18
N PRO A 85 16.04 19.99 10.26
CA PRO A 85 14.87 20.36 11.07
C PRO A 85 13.53 19.81 10.56
N SER A 86 13.50 19.31 9.32
CA SER A 86 12.34 18.68 8.71
C SER A 86 12.78 17.60 7.73
N LEU A 87 11.82 16.80 7.26
CA LEU A 87 12.03 15.86 6.15
C LEU A 87 12.49 16.63 4.90
N SER A 88 13.61 16.21 4.30
CA SER A 88 14.11 16.77 3.04
C SER A 88 14.90 15.72 2.25
N PRO A 89 14.57 15.49 0.96
CA PRO A 89 13.45 16.07 0.23
C PRO A 89 12.09 15.67 0.85
N ASN A 90 11.03 16.43 0.57
CA ASN A 90 9.68 16.11 1.01
C ASN A 90 8.68 16.29 -0.15
N PRO A 91 8.10 15.21 -0.71
CA PRO A 91 8.31 13.80 -0.33
C PRO A 91 9.69 13.24 -0.76
N ILE A 92 10.09 12.10 -0.18
CA ILE A 92 11.20 11.27 -0.67
C ILE A 92 10.61 10.18 -1.58
N ILE A 93 10.95 10.22 -2.87
CA ILE A 93 10.39 9.34 -3.90
C ILE A 93 11.52 8.66 -4.68
N PRO A 94 11.73 7.33 -4.51
CA PRO A 94 11.30 6.52 -3.38
C PRO A 94 12.25 6.67 -2.19
N LEU A 95 11.77 6.42 -0.96
CA LEU A 95 12.66 6.22 0.19
C LEU A 95 13.41 4.89 0.07
N TRP A 96 12.73 3.82 -0.32
CA TRP A 96 13.36 2.54 -0.62
C TRP A 96 12.70 1.84 -1.80
N THR A 97 13.46 0.98 -2.48
CA THR A 97 12.98 0.18 -3.60
C THR A 97 13.73 -1.13 -3.76
N PHE A 98 13.04 -2.16 -4.26
CA PHE A 98 13.63 -3.43 -4.69
C PHE A 98 12.72 -4.17 -5.68
N VAL A 99 13.27 -5.18 -6.34
CA VAL A 99 12.53 -6.04 -7.28
C VAL A 99 12.59 -7.49 -6.80
N SER A 100 11.43 -8.15 -6.73
CA SER A 100 11.34 -9.59 -6.47
C SER A 100 10.18 -10.23 -7.20
N GLY A 101 10.38 -11.43 -7.76
CA GLY A 101 9.33 -12.16 -8.47
C GLY A 101 8.71 -11.39 -9.63
N GLY A 102 9.49 -10.54 -10.32
CA GLY A 102 9.01 -9.69 -11.41
C GLY A 102 8.15 -8.50 -10.98
N LYS A 103 8.03 -8.23 -9.67
CA LYS A 103 7.33 -7.06 -9.12
C LYS A 103 8.33 -6.06 -8.55
N THR A 104 8.07 -4.78 -8.74
CA THR A 104 8.79 -3.70 -8.07
C THR A 104 8.03 -3.31 -6.82
N TYR A 105 8.75 -3.21 -5.71
CA TYR A 105 8.26 -2.78 -4.41
C TYR A 105 8.97 -1.48 -4.06
N SER A 106 8.23 -0.47 -3.63
CA SER A 106 8.82 0.78 -3.16
C SER A 106 7.95 1.48 -2.13
N PHE A 107 8.51 2.47 -1.46
CA PHE A 107 7.80 3.30 -0.50
C PHE A 107 8.25 4.75 -0.62
N ASP A 108 7.29 5.64 -0.73
CA ASP A 108 7.50 7.08 -0.78
C ASP A 108 7.24 7.68 0.60
N ALA A 109 8.20 8.40 1.15
CA ALA A 109 8.04 9.04 2.46
C ALA A 109 7.47 10.45 2.32
N THR A 110 6.38 10.73 3.03
CA THR A 110 5.66 12.01 2.99
C THR A 110 5.69 12.76 4.32
N GLY A 111 6.06 12.08 5.40
CA GLY A 111 6.17 12.67 6.73
C GLY A 111 7.07 11.85 7.64
N LEU A 112 7.60 12.50 8.66
CA LEU A 112 8.47 11.89 9.67
C LEU A 112 8.20 12.52 11.04
N LYS A 113 8.33 11.70 12.08
CA LYS A 113 8.31 12.09 13.48
C LYS A 113 9.47 11.42 14.20
N ILE A 114 10.26 12.20 14.93
CA ILE A 114 11.25 11.67 15.87
C ILE A 114 10.52 11.24 17.13
N ASN A 115 10.56 9.95 17.46
CA ASN A 115 9.89 9.41 18.65
C ASN A 115 10.83 9.43 19.86
N TYR A 116 12.11 9.11 19.66
CA TYR A 116 13.13 9.11 20.70
C TYR A 116 14.50 9.40 20.09
N ARG A 117 15.37 10.09 20.83
CA ARG A 117 16.75 10.36 20.42
C ARG A 117 17.62 10.74 21.61
N ASP A 118 18.75 10.06 21.75
CA ASP A 118 19.87 10.44 22.62
C ASP A 118 21.18 10.44 21.81
N SER A 119 22.34 10.45 22.47
CA SER A 119 23.64 10.49 21.79
C SER A 119 23.99 9.22 21.02
N ASN A 120 23.36 8.10 21.38
CA ASN A 120 23.71 6.77 20.91
C ASN A 120 22.58 6.03 20.21
N THR A 121 21.32 6.43 20.40
CA THR A 121 20.14 5.76 19.84
C THR A 121 19.13 6.78 19.31
N MET A 122 18.47 6.45 18.20
CA MET A 122 17.37 7.23 17.65
C MET A 122 16.28 6.32 17.10
N SER A 123 15.02 6.70 17.33
CA SER A 123 13.86 6.07 16.70
C SER A 123 12.95 7.10 16.01
N LEU A 124 12.47 6.73 14.83
CA LEU A 124 11.67 7.56 13.94
C LEU A 124 10.43 6.77 13.50
N ALA A 125 9.30 7.45 13.38
CA ALA A 125 8.17 6.98 12.60
C ALA A 125 8.09 7.78 11.30
N ILE A 126 8.01 7.09 10.17
CA ILE A 126 7.90 7.67 8.83
C ILE A 126 6.56 7.25 8.26
N THR A 127 5.83 8.20 7.69
CA THR A 127 4.53 7.97 7.05
C THR A 127 4.67 8.15 5.56
N GLY A 128 3.91 7.39 4.76
CA GLY A 128 4.13 7.36 3.32
C GLY A 128 3.15 6.52 2.54
N ILE A 129 3.49 6.28 1.28
CA ILE A 129 2.71 5.48 0.35
C ILE A 129 3.56 4.30 -0.11
N ALA A 130 3.04 3.09 0.05
CA ALA A 130 3.63 1.86 -0.45
C ALA A 130 3.15 1.58 -1.88
N HIS A 131 4.06 1.08 -2.71
CA HIS A 131 3.84 0.71 -4.10
C HIS A 131 4.28 -0.73 -4.35
N ILE A 132 3.42 -1.51 -5.02
CA ILE A 132 3.75 -2.85 -5.53
C ILE A 132 3.18 -2.97 -6.95
N THR A 133 4.00 -3.39 -7.92
CA THR A 133 3.55 -3.55 -9.31
C THR A 133 2.30 -4.46 -9.40
N GLY A 134 1.23 -3.90 -9.96
CA GLY A 134 -0.05 -4.58 -10.15
C GLY A 134 -1.00 -4.53 -8.95
N LEU A 135 -0.66 -3.77 -7.90
CA LEU A 135 -1.54 -3.45 -6.77
C LEU A 135 -1.75 -1.94 -6.68
N ASN A 136 -2.71 -1.54 -5.85
CA ASN A 136 -3.00 -0.13 -5.63
C ASN A 136 -2.07 0.45 -4.55
N ASP A 137 -1.58 1.66 -4.83
CA ASP A 137 -0.85 2.48 -3.88
C ASP A 137 -1.61 2.57 -2.55
N THR A 138 -0.92 2.27 -1.46
CA THR A 138 -1.55 2.09 -0.15
C THR A 138 -0.78 2.88 0.91
N PRO A 139 -1.44 3.73 1.72
CA PRO A 139 -0.80 4.40 2.84
C PRO A 139 -0.17 3.39 3.81
N GLY A 140 1.01 3.72 4.34
CA GLY A 140 1.71 2.87 5.28
C GLY A 140 2.71 3.63 6.14
N ASP A 141 3.10 2.99 7.22
CA ASP A 141 4.09 3.49 8.17
C ASP A 141 5.39 2.68 8.10
N LEU A 142 6.50 3.34 8.39
CA LEU A 142 7.84 2.79 8.50
C LEU A 142 8.42 3.22 9.85
N TYR A 143 8.76 2.25 10.70
CA TYR A 143 9.50 2.49 11.93
C TYR A 143 11.00 2.31 11.68
N PHE A 144 11.80 3.29 12.05
CA PHE A 144 13.24 3.25 11.84
C PHE A 144 13.95 3.41 13.17
N SER A 145 14.97 2.59 13.42
CA SER A 145 15.85 2.69 14.57
C SER A 145 17.30 2.74 14.11
N ALA A 146 18.14 3.56 14.73
CA ALA A 146 19.58 3.57 14.52
C ALA A 146 20.33 3.76 15.83
N ASN A 147 21.57 3.27 15.88
CA ASN A 147 22.51 3.55 16.96
C ASN A 147 23.84 4.15 16.45
N SER A 148 24.72 4.56 17.37
CA SER A 148 25.99 5.25 17.07
C SER A 148 27.07 4.37 16.45
N ASP A 149 26.98 3.05 16.59
CA ASP A 149 27.94 2.08 16.03
C ASP A 149 27.43 1.44 14.71
N GLY A 150 26.18 1.76 14.32
CA GLY A 150 25.46 1.18 13.19
C GLY A 150 23.94 1.27 13.39
N GLY A 151 23.11 0.97 12.39
CA GLY A 151 21.66 1.16 12.53
C GLY A 151 20.83 -0.01 12.04
N THR A 152 20.05 -0.64 12.92
CA THR A 152 19.06 -1.66 12.55
C THR A 152 17.72 -1.02 12.16
N ALA A 153 17.46 -0.91 10.87
CA ALA A 153 16.22 -0.34 10.34
C ALA A 153 15.07 -1.36 10.24
N SER A 154 14.26 -1.51 11.29
CA SER A 154 13.10 -2.43 11.28
C SER A 154 11.83 -1.81 10.69
N PHE A 155 11.67 -1.85 9.36
CA PHE A 155 10.41 -1.48 8.70
C PHE A 155 9.25 -2.41 9.13
N SER A 156 8.03 -1.87 9.22
CA SER A 156 6.80 -2.63 9.38
C SER A 156 5.65 -1.84 8.78
N ALA A 157 5.19 -2.22 7.59
CA ALA A 157 3.97 -1.67 7.01
C ALA A 157 2.77 -2.26 7.76
N SER A 158 2.03 -1.41 8.48
CA SER A 158 0.69 -1.75 8.96
C SER A 158 -0.32 -1.19 7.96
N GLY A 159 -0.99 -2.09 7.22
CA GLY A 159 -2.00 -1.76 6.21
C GLY A 159 -3.31 -1.21 6.77
N HIS A 160 -3.27 -0.24 7.69
CA HIS A 160 -4.47 0.45 8.16
C HIS A 160 -4.89 1.51 7.14
N VAL A 161 -5.62 1.07 6.12
CA VAL A 161 -6.38 1.96 5.25
C VAL A 161 -7.66 2.34 6.02
N PRO A 162 -7.88 3.61 6.43
CA PRO A 162 -9.22 4.00 6.86
C PRO A 162 -10.17 3.68 5.71
N PRO A 163 -11.32 3.04 5.96
CA PRO A 163 -12.20 2.59 4.89
C PRO A 163 -12.59 3.80 4.03
N LYS A 164 -12.01 3.89 2.83
CA LYS A 164 -12.55 4.79 1.81
C LYS A 164 -13.95 4.27 1.55
N SER A 165 -14.96 5.10 1.83
CA SER A 165 -16.37 4.80 1.61
C SER A 165 -16.51 4.16 0.24
N VAL A 166 -16.74 2.86 0.23
CA VAL A 166 -16.85 2.05 -0.97
C VAL A 166 -18.17 2.47 -1.63
N PRO A 167 -18.16 2.91 -2.90
CA PRO A 167 -19.40 3.03 -3.65
C PRO A 167 -20.07 1.65 -3.66
N GLU A 168 -21.25 1.57 -3.07
CA GLU A 168 -22.00 0.34 -2.94
C GLU A 168 -22.07 -0.38 -4.29
N PRO A 169 -21.77 -1.69 -4.34
CA PRO A 169 -21.72 -2.39 -5.61
C PRO A 169 -23.09 -2.30 -6.27
N ALA A 170 -23.11 -1.95 -7.56
CA ALA A 170 -24.33 -1.85 -8.37
C ALA A 170 -25.18 -3.14 -8.37
N THR A 171 -24.64 -4.25 -7.84
CA THR A 171 -25.38 -5.49 -7.55
C THR A 171 -26.49 -5.31 -6.52
N LEU A 172 -26.37 -4.41 -5.53
CA LEU A 172 -27.48 -4.10 -4.60
C LEU A 172 -28.61 -3.36 -5.32
N MET A 173 -28.26 -2.43 -6.20
CA MET A 173 -29.23 -1.74 -7.05
C MET A 173 -29.88 -2.71 -8.06
N LEU A 174 -29.10 -3.65 -8.62
CA LEU A 174 -29.61 -4.69 -9.52
C LEU A 174 -30.48 -5.72 -8.78
N LEU A 175 -30.13 -6.12 -7.57
CA LEU A 175 -30.93 -7.00 -6.73
C LEU A 175 -32.26 -6.30 -6.36
N GLY A 176 -32.19 -5.03 -5.97
CA GLY A 176 -33.36 -4.20 -5.71
C GLY A 176 -34.25 -4.04 -6.94
N MET A 177 -33.68 -3.68 -8.10
CA MET A 177 -34.44 -3.57 -9.36
C MET A 177 -34.95 -4.92 -9.87
N GLY A 178 -34.20 -6.00 -9.67
CA GLY A 178 -34.59 -7.35 -10.02
C GLY A 178 -35.79 -7.83 -9.21
N LEU A 179 -35.79 -7.58 -7.90
CA LEU A 179 -36.92 -7.87 -7.01
C LEU A 179 -38.16 -7.04 -7.36
N VAL A 180 -37.99 -5.76 -7.70
CA VAL A 180 -39.09 -4.91 -8.19
C VAL A 180 -39.66 -5.42 -9.52
N GLY A 181 -38.79 -5.88 -10.43
CA GLY A 181 -39.19 -6.54 -11.67
C GLY A 181 -39.99 -7.82 -11.42
N VAL A 182 -39.49 -8.72 -10.57
CA VAL A 182 -40.18 -9.98 -10.24
C VAL A 182 -41.50 -9.75 -9.49
N GLY A 183 -41.53 -8.77 -8.58
CA GLY A 183 -42.73 -8.40 -7.83
C GLY A 183 -43.85 -7.83 -8.71
N THR A 184 -43.51 -7.06 -9.74
CA THR A 184 -44.51 -6.51 -10.67
C THR A 184 -45.02 -7.54 -11.69
N PHE A 185 -44.18 -8.49 -12.11
CA PHE A 185 -44.58 -9.60 -12.99
C PHE A 185 -45.45 -10.64 -12.28
N SER A 186 -45.12 -11.03 -11.05
CA SER A 186 -45.90 -11.99 -10.26
C SER A 186 -47.32 -11.49 -9.96
N ARG A 187 -47.49 -10.19 -9.70
CA ARG A 187 -48.82 -9.58 -9.47
C ARG A 187 -49.72 -9.59 -10.71
N LYS A 188 -49.14 -9.66 -11.91
CA LYS A 188 -49.88 -9.72 -13.18
C LYS A 188 -50.36 -11.14 -13.51
N ILE A 189 -49.63 -12.16 -13.05
CA ILE A 189 -49.98 -13.58 -13.25
C ILE A 189 -51.05 -14.02 -12.24
N SER A 190 -50.99 -13.52 -11.00
CA SER A 190 -51.97 -13.86 -9.95
C SER A 190 -53.38 -13.26 -10.16
N LYS A 191 -53.59 -12.40 -11.16
CA LYS A 191 -54.89 -11.79 -11.48
C LYS A 191 -55.57 -12.43 -12.70
N LYS A 192 -55.19 -13.65 -13.06
CA LYS A 192 -55.79 -14.44 -14.13
C LYS A 192 -56.23 -15.78 -13.57
#